data_AF-A0A960RG68-F1
#
_entry.id   AF-A0A960RG68-F1
#
_cell.length_a   1.000
_cell.length_b   1.000
_cell.length_c   1.000
_cell.angle_alpha   90.00
_cell.angle_beta   90.00
_cell.angle_gamma   90.00
#
_symmetry.space_group_name_H-M   'P 1'
#
loop_
_entity.id
_entity.type
_entity.pdbx_description
1 polymer ?
#
loop_
_entity_poly.entity_id
_entity_poly.type
_entity_poly.pdbx_seq_one_letter_code
_entity_poly.pdbx_strand_id
1 'polypeptide(L)' 'MTTARRIAFVSPRFSPEGTVGGAETLLKALAEQAAAAGRDITFLTTCAKDHFTWNNVREPGTETVNG' A
#
# COMPACT_ATOMS: atom_id res chain seq x y z
N MET A 1 -23.73 2.47 -12.35
CA MET A 1 -23.05 1.85 -11.17
C MET A 1 -22.50 2.96 -10.30
N THR A 2 -22.72 2.92 -8.99
CA THR A 2 -22.04 3.80 -8.04
C THR A 2 -20.57 3.38 -7.90
N THR A 3 -19.64 4.31 -8.01
CA THR A 3 -18.22 4.06 -7.83
C THR A 3 -17.88 3.85 -6.34
N ALA A 4 -16.93 2.96 -6.05
CA ALA A 4 -16.48 2.72 -4.67
C ALA A 4 -15.73 3.94 -4.10
N ARG A 5 -16.23 4.51 -3.00
CA ARG A 5 -15.63 5.68 -2.33
C ARG A 5 -14.41 5.32 -1.47
N ARG A 6 -14.39 4.10 -0.90
CA ARG A 6 -13.31 3.57 -0.07
C ARG A 6 -12.69 2.35 -0.73
N ILE A 7 -11.36 2.30 -0.82
CA ILE A 7 -10.63 1.20 -1.45
C ILE A 7 -9.46 0.78 -0.54
N ALA A 8 -9.38 -0.51 -0.24
CA ALA A 8 -8.23 -1.10 0.40
C ALA A 8 -7.38 -1.85 -0.63
N PHE A 9 -6.09 -1.52 -0.71
CA PHE A 9 -5.10 -2.30 -1.43
C PHE A 9 -4.37 -3.18 -0.42
N VAL A 10 -4.19 -4.46 -0.76
CA VAL A 10 -3.50 -5.43 0.11
C VAL A 10 -2.29 -5.94 -0.64
N SER A 11 -1.12 -5.81 -0.02
CA SER A 11 0.17 -6.27 -0.58
C SER A 11 1.07 -6.69 0.57
N PRO A 12 1.98 -7.66 0.39
CA PRO A 12 2.95 -8.02 1.41
C PRO A 12 3.71 -6.83 1.99
N ARG A 13 4.07 -5.86 1.13
CA ARG A 13 4.93 -4.72 1.45
C ARG A 13 4.45 -3.47 0.72
N PHE A 14 4.88 -2.33 1.24
CA PHE A 14 4.75 -1.02 0.62
C PHE A 14 6.07 -0.26 0.82
N SER A 15 6.49 0.46 -0.19
CA SER A 15 7.70 1.28 -0.15
C SER A 15 7.34 2.70 -0.61
N PRO A 16 7.38 3.68 0.29
CA PRO A 16 7.11 5.08 -0.06
C PRO A 16 8.12 5.63 -1.06
N GLU A 17 9.41 5.28 -0.87
CA GLU A 17 10.55 5.88 -1.57
C GLU A 17 10.97 5.14 -2.86
N GLY A 18 10.36 4.00 -3.21
CA GLY A 18 10.81 3.22 -4.38
C GLY A 18 10.15 1.85 -4.53
N THR A 19 10.66 1.02 -5.44
CA THR A 19 10.03 -0.26 -5.82
C THR A 19 10.59 -1.46 -5.05
N VAL A 20 9.69 -2.35 -4.60
CA VAL A 20 10.04 -3.65 -3.96
C VAL A 20 9.83 -4.83 -4.94
N GLY A 21 9.26 -4.52 -6.12
CA GLY A 21 8.82 -5.46 -7.15
C GLY A 21 7.76 -4.81 -8.08
N GLY A 22 7.45 -5.45 -9.20
CA GLY A 22 6.50 -4.92 -10.20
C GLY A 22 5.07 -4.80 -9.68
N ALA A 23 4.60 -5.77 -8.89
CA ALA A 23 3.27 -5.75 -8.31
C ALA A 23 3.09 -4.58 -7.32
N GLU A 24 4.05 -4.39 -6.39
CA GLU A 24 3.98 -3.30 -5.42
C GLU A 24 4.02 -1.92 -6.09
N THR A 25 4.80 -1.81 -7.19
CA THR A 25 4.86 -0.60 -8.02
C THR A 25 3.51 -0.27 -8.65
N LEU A 26 2.86 -1.27 -9.28
CA LEU A 26 1.55 -1.10 -9.90
C LEU A 26 0.49 -0.72 -8.86
N LEU A 27 0.45 -1.41 -7.72
CA LEU A 27 -0.54 -1.12 -6.67
C LEU A 27 -0.36 0.28 -6.10
N LYS A 28 0.89 0.74 -5.89
CA LYS A 28 1.16 2.13 -5.48
C LYS A 28 0.62 3.14 -6.50
N ALA A 29 0.92 2.95 -7.78
CA ALA A 29 0.45 3.86 -8.84
C ALA A 29 -1.09 3.90 -8.92
N LEU A 30 -1.76 2.75 -8.79
CA LEU A 30 -3.22 2.68 -8.78
C LEU A 30 -3.82 3.34 -7.53
N ALA A 31 -3.21 3.16 -6.37
CA ALA A 31 -3.63 3.81 -5.13
C ALA A 31 -3.54 5.34 -5.24
N GLU A 32 -2.42 5.85 -5.78
CA GLU A 32 -2.21 7.28 -5.99
C GLU A 32 -3.22 7.87 -7.00
N GLN A 33 -3.47 7.17 -8.11
CA GLN A 33 -4.49 7.60 -9.09
C GLN A 33 -5.90 7.58 -8.49
N ALA A 34 -6.23 6.58 -7.69
CA ALA A 34 -7.53 6.48 -7.03
C ALA A 34 -7.72 7.59 -5.98
N ALA A 35 -6.68 7.90 -5.19
CA ALA A 35 -6.67 9.02 -4.25
C ALA A 35 -6.83 10.37 -4.98
N ALA A 36 -6.11 10.59 -6.08
CA ALA A 36 -6.24 11.78 -6.92
C ALA A 36 -7.66 11.93 -7.51
N ALA A 37 -8.38 10.82 -7.70
CA ALA A 37 -9.79 10.81 -8.10
C ALA A 37 -10.77 11.04 -6.91
N GLY A 38 -10.28 11.45 -5.75
CA GLY A 38 -11.09 11.81 -4.56
C GLY A 38 -11.58 10.62 -3.73
N ARG A 39 -10.91 9.46 -3.86
CA ARG A 39 -11.26 8.26 -3.09
C ARG A 39 -10.42 8.16 -1.81
N ASP A 40 -11.00 7.56 -0.79
CA ASP A 40 -10.34 7.26 0.47
C ASP A 40 -9.64 5.90 0.37
N ILE A 41 -8.31 5.91 0.50
CA ILE A 41 -7.45 4.78 0.19
C ILE A 41 -6.74 4.30 1.45
N THR A 42 -6.74 2.99 1.67
CA THR A 42 -5.93 2.34 2.69
C THR A 42 -5.02 1.29 2.04
N PHE A 43 -3.77 1.24 2.45
CA PHE A 43 -2.83 0.21 2.04
C PHE A 43 -2.52 -0.69 3.24
N LEU A 44 -2.83 -1.98 3.12
CA LEU A 44 -2.60 -2.97 4.16
C LEU A 44 -1.37 -3.81 3.79
N THR A 45 -0.41 -3.83 4.69
CA THR A 45 0.86 -4.55 4.52
C THR A 45 1.18 -5.42 5.72
N THR A 46 2.13 -6.32 5.53
CA THR A 46 2.75 -7.03 6.65
C THR A 46 3.77 -6.13 7.35
N CYS A 47 4.19 -6.53 8.56
CA CYS A 47 5.32 -5.91 9.23
C CYS A 47 6.67 -6.48 8.75
N ALA A 48 6.67 -7.37 7.74
CA ALA A 48 7.87 -7.94 7.16
C ALA A 48 8.47 -7.03 6.08
N LYS A 49 9.80 -7.01 5.98
CA LYS A 49 10.53 -6.31 4.91
C LYS A 49 11.03 -7.27 3.81
N ASP A 50 11.14 -8.55 4.13
CA ASP A 50 11.72 -9.57 3.27
C ASP A 50 10.77 -10.77 3.07
N HIS A 51 10.82 -11.34 1.87
CA HIS A 51 9.98 -12.42 1.39
C HIS A 51 10.62 -13.82 1.54
N PHE A 52 11.89 -13.91 1.92
CA PHE A 52 12.50 -15.20 2.26
C PHE A 52 12.12 -15.61 3.68
N THR A 53 12.22 -14.69 4.64
CA THR A 53 12.02 -15.01 6.07
C THR A 53 10.63 -14.65 6.61
N TRP A 54 9.97 -13.63 6.05
CA TRP A 54 8.70 -13.09 6.55
C TRP A 54 8.72 -12.59 8.01
N ASN A 55 9.90 -12.39 8.58
CA ASN A 55 10.02 -11.90 9.94
C ASN A 55 9.46 -10.48 10.06
N ASN A 56 8.61 -10.28 11.06
CA ASN A 56 8.12 -8.96 11.41
C ASN A 56 9.26 -8.16 12.04
N VAL A 57 9.72 -7.15 11.31
CA VAL A 57 10.82 -6.25 11.74
C VAL A 57 10.37 -4.80 11.83
N ARG A 58 9.15 -4.49 11.35
CA ARG A 58 8.46 -3.23 11.62
C ARG A 58 7.55 -3.41 12.83
N GLU A 59 7.37 -2.33 13.57
CA GLU A 59 6.30 -2.26 14.56
C GLU A 59 4.93 -2.22 13.86
N PRO A 60 3.92 -2.93 14.39
CA PRO A 60 2.56 -2.83 13.87
C PRO A 60 1.99 -1.43 14.12
N GLY A 61 1.22 -0.92 13.16
CA GLY A 61 0.60 0.38 13.29
C GLY A 61 0.09 0.93 11.96
N THR A 62 -0.20 2.23 11.98
CA THR A 62 -0.69 2.98 10.81
C THR A 62 0.21 4.18 10.58
N GLU A 63 0.50 4.48 9.32
CA GLU A 63 1.21 5.69 8.91
C GLU A 63 0.45 6.38 7.77
N THR A 64 0.48 7.71 7.75
CA THR A 64 -0.06 8.50 6.63
C THR A 64 1.07 8.79 5.66
N VAL A 65 0.85 8.47 4.38
CA VAL A 65 1.82 8.68 3.30
C VAL A 65 1.25 9.71 2.35
N ASN A 66 2.01 10.79 2.09
CA ASN A 66 1.65 11.91 1.20
C ASN A 66 0.50 12.83 1.67
N GLY A 67 0.25 12.91 2.98
CA GLY A 67 -0.71 13.87 3.59
C GLY A 67 -2.17 13.47 3.46
#